data_AF-A0A1Y2E8L5-F1
#
_entry.id   AF-A0A1Y2E8L5-F1
#
_cell.length_a   1.000
_cell.length_b   1.000
_cell.length_c   1.000
_cell.angle_alpha   90.00
_cell.angle_beta   90.00
_cell.angle_gamma   90.00
#
_symmetry.space_group_name_H-M   'P 1'
#
loop_
_entity.id
_entity.type
_entity.pdbx_description
1 polymer ?
#
loop_
_entity_poly.entity_id
_entity_poly.type
_entity_poly.pdbx_seq_one_letter_code
_entity_poly.pdbx_strand_id
1 'polypeptide(L)'
;MHSTITLITLLATFVAAQDVSELPTCAQACFTDNVDTSACADTTDFACLCGDSAYNQAVLTCVIGACESADQLATLTWATDTCEALGVSLQI
;
A
#
# COMPACT_ATOMS: atom_id res chain seq x y z
N MET A 1 -23.37 18.28 18.07
CA MET A 1 -22.68 18.05 19.35
C MET A 1 -21.45 17.22 19.03
N HIS A 2 -20.29 17.82 19.24
CA HIS A 2 -18.98 17.29 18.87
C HIS A 2 -18.63 16.07 19.72
N SER A 3 -18.06 15.03 19.11
CA SER A 3 -17.27 14.03 19.82
C SER A 3 -15.97 13.84 19.09
N THR A 4 -15.04 14.75 19.37
CA THR A 4 -13.63 14.64 19.01
C THR A 4 -13.00 13.60 19.93
N ILE A 5 -12.92 12.36 19.46
CA ILE A 5 -12.06 11.32 20.04
C ILE A 5 -10.79 11.30 19.20
N THR A 6 -9.85 12.20 19.51
CA THR A 6 -8.48 12.11 18.99
C THR A 6 -7.69 11.17 19.89
N LEU A 7 -7.79 9.87 19.61
CA LEU A 7 -6.86 8.89 20.15
C LEU A 7 -5.56 9.03 19.35
N ILE A 8 -4.63 9.85 19.85
CA ILE A 8 -3.29 9.96 19.28
C ILE A 8 -2.53 8.72 19.74
N THR A 9 -2.70 7.63 18.99
CA THR A 9 -1.81 6.48 19.03
C THR A 9 -0.46 6.94 18.53
N LEU A 10 0.52 6.95 19.43
CA LEU A 10 1.94 7.10 19.08
C LEU A 10 2.33 5.87 18.25
N LEU A 11 2.14 5.92 16.93
CA LEU A 11 2.71 4.92 16.04
C LEU A 11 4.23 5.11 16.11
N ALA A 12 4.91 4.12 16.70
CA ALA A 12 6.34 3.99 16.56
C ALA A 12 6.64 4.07 15.07
N THR A 13 7.34 5.13 14.65
CA THR A 13 7.79 5.30 13.27
C THR A 13 8.88 4.27 13.01
N PHE A 14 8.49 3.01 12.85
CA PHE A 14 9.21 2.12 11.97
C PHE A 14 8.96 2.68 10.57
N VAL A 15 9.81 3.63 10.17
CA VAL A 15 10.15 3.75 8.76
C VAL A 15 10.83 2.42 8.43
N ALA A 16 10.02 1.39 8.16
CA ALA A 16 10.41 0.45 7.14
C ALA A 16 10.70 1.35 5.93
N ALA A 17 11.90 1.26 5.39
CA ALA A 17 12.20 1.86 4.10
C ALA A 17 11.34 1.09 3.09
N GLN A 18 10.08 1.48 2.96
CA GLN A 18 9.15 0.87 2.04
C GLN A 18 9.49 1.45 0.68
N ASP A 19 10.43 0.77 0.05
CA ASP A 19 10.98 1.19 -1.21
C ASP A 19 10.32 0.37 -2.31
N VAL A 20 9.31 0.96 -2.93
CA VAL A 20 8.67 0.37 -4.11
C VAL A 20 9.69 0.10 -5.23
N SER A 21 10.88 0.70 -5.20
CA SER A 21 11.95 0.44 -6.17
C SER A 21 12.49 -1.00 -6.09
N GLU A 22 12.25 -1.73 -5.00
CA GLU A 22 12.60 -3.15 -4.86
C GLU A 22 11.66 -4.08 -5.64
N LEU A 23 10.49 -3.58 -6.06
CA LEU A 23 9.53 -4.34 -6.85
C LEU A 23 9.95 -4.43 -8.33
N PRO A 24 9.42 -5.42 -9.07
CA PRO A 24 9.50 -5.44 -10.53
C PRO A 24 9.00 -4.12 -11.13
N THR A 25 9.63 -3.65 -12.21
CA THR A 25 9.26 -2.37 -12.84
C THR A 25 7.79 -2.32 -13.28
N CYS A 26 7.22 -3.47 -13.68
CA CYS A 26 5.80 -3.56 -14.03
C CYS A 26 4.89 -3.23 -12.83
N ALA A 27 5.29 -3.63 -11.62
CA ALA A 27 4.53 -3.38 -10.40
C ALA A 27 4.75 -1.95 -9.90
N GLN A 28 5.97 -1.42 -9.98
CA GLN A 28 6.29 -0.03 -9.64
C GLN A 28 5.34 0.96 -10.32
N ALA A 29 5.17 0.82 -11.64
CA ALA A 29 4.24 1.64 -12.41
C ALA A 29 2.80 1.51 -11.90
N CYS A 30 2.37 0.31 -11.50
CA CYS A 30 1.04 0.11 -10.95
C CYS A 30 0.82 0.87 -9.63
N PHE A 31 1.81 0.94 -8.73
CA PHE A 31 1.68 1.73 -7.50
C PHE A 31 1.61 3.24 -7.78
N THR A 32 2.43 3.73 -8.72
CA THR A 32 2.48 5.17 -9.05
C THR A 32 1.28 5.63 -9.85
N ASP A 33 0.82 4.84 -10.83
CA ASP A 33 -0.23 5.25 -11.77
C ASP A 33 -1.62 5.20 -11.13
N ASN A 34 -1.79 4.43 -10.05
CA ASN A 34 -3.07 4.31 -9.34
C ASN A 34 -3.16 5.18 -8.09
N VAL A 35 -2.13 5.98 -7.78
CA VAL A 35 -2.08 6.75 -6.53
C VAL A 35 -3.22 7.74 -6.38
N ASP A 36 -3.73 8.29 -7.48
CA ASP A 36 -4.90 9.19 -7.51
C ASP A 36 -6.21 8.48 -7.13
N THR A 37 -6.22 7.14 -7.08
CA THR A 37 -7.36 6.35 -6.58
C THR A 37 -7.43 6.39 -5.05
N SER A 38 -6.30 6.66 -4.39
CA SER A 38 -6.23 6.64 -2.93
C SER A 38 -6.82 7.90 -2.31
N ALA A 39 -7.48 7.73 -1.16
CA ALA A 39 -7.89 8.84 -0.30
C ALA A 39 -6.80 9.27 0.71
N CYS A 40 -5.63 8.63 0.69
CA CYS A 40 -4.52 8.92 1.59
C CYS A 40 -3.88 10.28 1.28
N ALA A 41 -3.42 10.96 2.33
CA ALA A 41 -2.87 12.32 2.20
C ALA A 41 -1.52 12.35 1.48
N ASP A 42 -0.71 11.30 1.66
CA ASP A 42 0.63 11.18 1.11
C ASP A 42 0.80 9.82 0.41
N THR A 43 1.50 9.83 -0.72
CA THR A 43 1.77 8.64 -1.54
C THR A 43 2.75 7.65 -0.89
N THR A 44 3.31 8.03 0.26
CA THR A 44 4.22 7.24 1.09
C THR A 44 3.63 6.94 2.46
N ASP A 45 2.37 7.33 2.72
CA ASP A 45 1.64 6.88 3.91
C ASP A 45 1.15 5.45 3.68
N PHE A 46 2.08 4.52 3.69
CA PHE A 46 1.79 3.13 3.42
C PHE A 46 0.86 2.50 4.45
N ALA A 47 0.83 3.00 5.69
CA ALA A 47 -0.14 2.54 6.67
C ALA A 47 -1.57 2.89 6.24
N CYS A 48 -1.77 4.10 5.71
CA CYS A 48 -3.02 4.49 5.08
C CYS A 48 -3.30 3.69 3.81
N LEU A 49 -2.33 3.58 2.90
CA LEU A 49 -2.49 2.88 1.61
C LEU A 49 -2.86 1.41 1.79
N CYS A 50 -2.26 0.73 2.77
CA CYS A 50 -2.61 -0.64 3.16
C CYS A 50 -4.08 -0.78 3.56
N GLY A 51 -4.67 0.27 4.14
CA GLY A 51 -6.09 0.33 4.51
C GLY A 51 -7.03 0.72 3.37
N ASP A 52 -6.51 1.18 2.23
CA ASP A 52 -7.30 1.70 1.12
C ASP A 52 -7.60 0.61 0.09
N SER A 53 -8.74 -0.07 0.26
CA SER A 53 -9.16 -1.14 -0.65
C SER A 53 -9.34 -0.69 -2.10
N ALA A 54 -9.72 0.58 -2.33
CA ALA A 54 -9.93 1.08 -3.70
C ALA A 54 -8.58 1.20 -4.42
N TYR A 55 -7.60 1.79 -3.75
CA TYR A 55 -6.23 1.85 -4.24
C TYR A 55 -5.64 0.45 -4.47
N ASN A 56 -5.71 -0.43 -3.47
CA ASN A 56 -5.10 -1.75 -3.56
C ASN A 56 -5.75 -2.64 -4.63
N GLN A 57 -7.06 -2.55 -4.86
CA GLN A 57 -7.69 -3.26 -5.97
C GLN A 57 -7.30 -2.70 -7.35
N ALA A 58 -7.12 -1.39 -7.47
CA ALA A 58 -6.65 -0.78 -8.69
C ALA A 58 -5.20 -1.21 -9.02
N VAL A 59 -4.32 -1.20 -8.02
CA VAL A 59 -2.96 -1.73 -8.12
C VAL A 59 -2.96 -3.21 -8.49
N LEU A 60 -3.74 -4.04 -7.79
CA LEU A 60 -3.83 -5.48 -8.06
C LEU A 60 -4.31 -5.76 -9.49
N THR A 61 -5.31 -5.03 -9.96
CA THR A 61 -5.83 -5.16 -11.33
C THR A 61 -4.76 -4.79 -12.36
N CYS A 62 -4.00 -3.71 -12.11
CA CYS A 62 -2.89 -3.32 -12.95
C CYS A 62 -1.79 -4.40 -12.98
N VAL A 63 -1.39 -4.91 -11.81
CA VAL A 63 -0.34 -5.93 -11.68
C VAL A 63 -0.72 -7.22 -12.41
N ILE A 64 -1.99 -7.66 -12.31
CA ILE A 64 -2.48 -8.84 -13.05
C ILE A 64 -2.40 -8.64 -14.58
N GLY A 65 -2.62 -7.41 -15.06
CA GLY A 65 -2.59 -7.08 -16.49
C GLY A 65 -1.19 -6.79 -17.04
N ALA A 66 -0.25 -6.35 -16.20
CA ALA A 66 1.05 -5.81 -16.61
C ALA A 66 2.25 -6.69 -16.24
N CYS A 67 2.14 -7.54 -15.22
CA CYS A 67 3.24 -8.33 -14.69
C CYS A 67 3.09 -9.83 -15.00
N GLU A 68 4.22 -10.55 -15.06
CA GLU A 68 4.21 -12.02 -15.11
C GLU A 68 3.79 -12.63 -13.76
N SER A 69 3.32 -13.88 -13.75
CA SER A 69 2.79 -14.52 -12.54
C SER A 69 3.78 -14.54 -11.35
N ALA A 70 5.09 -14.64 -11.62
CA ALA A 70 6.11 -14.56 -10.58
C ALA A 70 6.19 -13.17 -9.94
N ASP A 71 6.13 -12.12 -10.77
CA ASP A 71 6.15 -10.73 -10.33
C ASP A 71 4.85 -10.34 -9.61
N GLN A 72 3.71 -10.87 -10.05
CA GLN A 72 2.43 -10.71 -9.37
C GLN A 72 2.50 -11.25 -7.93
N LEU A 73 3.04 -12.46 -7.76
CA LEU A 73 3.19 -13.08 -6.44
C LEU A 73 4.20 -12.33 -5.57
N ALA A 74 5.34 -11.92 -6.16
CA ALA A 74 6.34 -11.13 -5.46
C ALA A 74 5.75 -9.80 -4.96
N THR A 75 4.94 -9.13 -5.79
CA THR A 75 4.27 -7.88 -5.46
C THR A 75 3.26 -8.06 -4.33
N LEU A 76 2.41 -9.09 -4.39
CA LEU A 76 1.42 -9.36 -3.35
C LEU A 76 2.08 -9.72 -2.01
N THR A 77 3.15 -10.51 -2.05
CA THR A 77 3.94 -10.88 -0.87
C THR A 77 4.55 -9.64 -0.25
N TRP A 78 5.24 -8.83 -1.06
CA TRP A 78 5.82 -7.57 -0.60
C TRP A 78 4.77 -6.64 0.01
N ALA A 79 3.63 -6.45 -0.64
CA ALA A 79 2.57 -5.57 -0.13
C ALA A 79 2.02 -6.08 1.21
N THR A 80 1.83 -7.40 1.34
CA THR A 80 1.35 -8.02 2.58
C THR A 80 2.36 -7.85 3.71
N ASP A 81 3.62 -8.24 3.50
CA ASP A 81 4.70 -8.14 4.49
C ASP A 81 4.91 -6.68 4.92
N THR A 82 4.78 -5.76 3.97
CA THR A 82 4.91 -4.32 4.17
C THR A 82 3.79 -3.79 5.08
N CYS A 83 2.55 -4.18 4.83
CA CYS A 83 1.43 -3.81 5.69
C CYS A 83 1.55 -4.43 7.09
N GLU A 84 1.91 -5.72 7.17
CA GLU A 84 2.08 -6.42 8.45
C GLU A 84 3.19 -5.80 9.30
N ALA A 85 4.30 -5.37 8.68
CA ALA A 85 5.39 -4.67 9.36
C ALA A 85 4.95 -3.32 9.96
N LEU A 86 3.90 -2.71 9.40
CA LEU A 86 3.26 -1.50 9.93
C LEU A 86 2.17 -1.79 10.97
N GLY A 87 1.86 -3.07 11.23
CA GLY A 87 0.78 -3.47 12.13
C GLY A 87 -0.62 -3.29 11.54
N VAL A 88 -0.74 -3.18 10.21
CA VAL A 88 -2.01 -3.09 9.49
C VAL A 88 -2.15 -4.27 8.53
N SER A 89 -3.38 -4.67 8.20
CA SER A 89 -3.61 -5.72 7.20
C SER A 89 -3.87 -5.11 5.84
N LEU A 90 -3.26 -5.66 4.78
CA LEU A 90 -3.55 -5.28 3.40
C LEU A 90 -5.06 -5.48 3.11
N GLN A 91 -5.74 -4.40 2.74
CA GLN A 91 -7.15 -4.42 2.34
C GLN A 91 -7.24 -4.52 0.82
N ILE A 92 -7.77 -5.63 0.29
CA ILE A 92 -8.08 -5.86 -1.13
C ILE A 92 -9.54 -6.23 -1.30
#